data_AF-A0A2S0LG63-F1
#
_entry.id   AF-A0A2S0LG63-F1
#
_cell.length_a   1.000
_cell.length_b   1.000
_cell.length_c   1.000
_cell.angle_alpha   90.00
_cell.angle_beta   90.00
_cell.angle_gamma   90.00
#
_symmetry.space_group_name_H-M   'P 1'
#
loop_
_entity.id
_entity.type
_entity.pdbx_description
1 polymer ?
#
loop_
_entity_poly.entity_id
_entity_poly.type
_entity_poly.pdbx_seq_one_letter_code
_entity_poly.pdbx_strand_id
1 'polypeptide(L)'
;MDLIEGKWKAVILYHLKEGEKRFSELRKDLYSVTETTLSIQLKQLENNELISKVVYGEKPPLVAIYSLTDLGKSFLPILDALTQWGNKIVLEKGTFLME
;
A
#
# COMPACT_ATOMS: atom_id res chain seq x y z
N MET A 1 -7.47 14.90 -9.00
CA MET A 1 -6.12 14.29 -8.81
C MET A 1 -6.29 13.10 -7.86
N ASP A 2 -7.18 12.16 -8.19
CA ASP A 2 -7.82 11.32 -7.16
C ASP A 2 -7.17 9.92 -7.05
N LEU A 3 -6.19 9.66 -7.93
CA LEU A 3 -5.56 8.37 -8.11
C LEU A 3 -4.78 7.93 -6.85
N ILE A 4 -4.09 8.87 -6.20
CA ILE A 4 -3.20 8.64 -5.04
C ILE A 4 -3.58 9.52 -3.83
N GLU A 5 -4.80 10.08 -3.82
CA GLU A 5 -5.28 10.82 -2.65
C GLU A 5 -5.52 9.89 -1.45
N GLY A 6 -5.15 10.36 -0.26
CA GLY A 6 -5.42 9.71 1.02
C GLY A 6 -4.21 9.01 1.64
N LYS A 7 -4.26 8.83 2.96
CA LYS A 7 -3.15 8.30 3.79
C LYS A 7 -2.66 6.91 3.35
N TRP A 8 -3.55 6.06 2.85
CA TRP A 8 -3.28 4.63 2.77
C TRP A 8 -2.83 4.15 1.39
N LYS A 9 -3.22 4.81 0.30
CA LYS A 9 -2.91 4.35 -1.07
C LYS A 9 -1.41 4.23 -1.30
N ALA A 10 -0.66 5.28 -0.99
CA ALA A 10 0.80 5.29 -1.12
C ALA A 10 1.47 4.23 -0.24
N VAL A 11 0.98 4.04 0.99
CA VAL A 11 1.51 3.05 1.94
C VAL A 11 1.27 1.63 1.44
N ILE A 12 0.07 1.32 0.92
CA ILE A 12 -0.25 0.01 0.34
C ILE A 12 0.67 -0.29 -0.85
N LEU A 13 0.82 0.66 -1.78
CA LEU A 13 1.69 0.50 -2.95
C LEU A 13 3.15 0.31 -2.54
N TYR A 14 3.61 1.02 -1.51
CA TYR A 14 4.94 0.85 -0.94
C TYR A 14 5.16 -0.58 -0.43
N HIS A 15 4.22 -1.15 0.34
CA HIS A 15 4.34 -2.51 0.84
C HIS A 15 4.24 -3.59 -0.26
N LEU A 16 3.52 -3.32 -1.35
CA LEU A 16 3.43 -4.21 -2.51
C LEU A 16 4.64 -4.11 -3.45
N LYS A 17 5.53 -3.13 -3.25
CA LYS A 17 6.84 -3.05 -3.94
C LYS A 17 7.69 -4.28 -3.67
N GLU A 18 7.57 -4.87 -2.47
CA GLU A 18 8.37 -6.01 -2.02
C GLU A 18 7.89 -7.36 -2.59
N GLY A 19 6.69 -7.38 -3.19
CA GLY A 19 6.08 -8.59 -3.71
C GLY A 19 4.57 -8.63 -3.49
N GLU A 20 3.95 -9.70 -3.97
CA GLU A 20 2.54 -9.94 -3.74
C GLU A 20 2.25 -10.28 -2.27
N LYS A 21 1.12 -9.80 -1.74
CA LYS A 21 0.75 -9.98 -0.32
C LYS A 21 -0.71 -10.35 -0.18
N ARG A 22 -1.01 -11.19 0.81
CA ARG A 22 -2.39 -11.48 1.24
C ARG A 22 -2.98 -10.30 1.99
N PHE A 23 -4.31 -10.24 2.09
CA PHE A 23 -5.01 -9.22 2.87
C PHE A 23 -4.50 -9.13 4.32
N SER A 24 -4.30 -10.29 4.97
CA SER A 24 -3.83 -10.37 6.36
C SER A 24 -2.39 -9.85 6.53
N GLU A 25 -1.54 -10.07 5.54
CA GLU A 25 -0.15 -9.58 5.54
C GLU A 25 -0.13 -8.06 5.40
N LEU A 26 -0.87 -7.50 4.42
CA LEU A 26 -1.02 -6.06 4.28
C LEU A 26 -1.59 -5.41 5.54
N ARG A 27 -2.60 -6.02 6.16
CA ARG A 27 -3.16 -5.49 7.42
C ARG A 27 -2.14 -5.49 8.55
N LYS A 28 -1.30 -6.52 8.64
CA LYS A 28 -0.24 -6.60 9.66
C LYS A 28 0.81 -5.50 9.45
N ASP A 29 1.16 -5.22 8.20
CA ASP A 29 2.10 -4.14 7.84
C ASP A 29 1.50 -2.75 8.14
N LEU A 30 0.19 -2.58 7.94
CA LEU A 30 -0.54 -1.33 8.19
C LEU A 30 -1.22 -1.33 9.58
N TYR A 31 -0.45 -1.42 10.68
CA TYR A 31 -0.98 -1.64 12.04
C TYR A 31 -2.16 -0.74 12.49
N SER A 32 -2.26 0.51 12.00
CA SER A 32 -3.35 1.44 12.37
C SER A 32 -4.53 1.48 11.40
N VAL A 33 -4.55 0.65 10.35
CA VAL A 33 -5.67 0.59 9.40
C VAL A 33 -6.74 -0.39 9.88
N THR A 34 -8.01 0.02 9.78
CA THR A 34 -9.13 -0.91 10.01
C THR A 34 -9.30 -1.84 8.80
N GLU A 35 -9.88 -3.02 8.99
CA GLU A 35 -10.19 -3.93 7.87
C GLU A 35 -11.08 -3.26 6.81
N THR A 36 -12.10 -2.54 7.26
CA THR A 36 -13.04 -1.82 6.38
C THR A 36 -12.29 -0.78 5.55
N THR A 37 -11.42 0.02 6.18
CA THR A 37 -10.62 1.01 5.47
C THR A 37 -9.67 0.34 4.47
N LEU A 38 -8.94 -0.71 4.88
CA LEU A 38 -8.03 -1.42 3.98
C LEU A 38 -8.77 -2.02 2.77
N SER A 39 -9.93 -2.63 3.00
CA SER A 39 -10.78 -3.19 1.95
C SER A 39 -11.23 -2.12 0.94
N ILE A 40 -11.70 -0.96 1.43
CA ILE A 40 -12.10 0.16 0.56
C ILE A 40 -10.91 0.66 -0.26
N GLN A 41 -9.75 0.83 0.36
CA GLN A 41 -8.56 1.36 -0.31
C GLN A 41 -8.01 0.38 -1.36
N LEU A 42 -7.97 -0.92 -1.06
CA LEU A 42 -7.59 -1.96 -2.03
C LEU A 42 -8.55 -1.99 -3.22
N LYS A 43 -9.87 -1.91 -2.98
CA LYS A 43 -10.85 -1.84 -4.06
C LYS A 43 -10.69 -0.59 -4.93
N GLN A 44 -10.37 0.56 -4.32
CA GLN A 44 -10.09 1.78 -5.08
C GLN A 44 -8.83 1.67 -5.92
N LEU A 45 -7.75 1.10 -5.37
CA LEU A 45 -6.50 0.87 -6.10
C LEU A 45 -6.68 -0.14 -7.25
N GLU A 46 -7.50 -1.17 -7.05
CA GLU A 46 -7.86 -2.16 -8.06
C GLU A 46 -8.67 -1.51 -9.19
N ASN A 47 -9.69 -0.72 -8.85
CA ASN A 47 -10.49 0.04 -9.83
C ASN A 47 -9.64 1.05 -10.64
N ASN A 48 -8.57 1.57 -10.03
CA ASN A 48 -7.63 2.49 -10.66
C ASN A 48 -6.52 1.75 -11.43
N GLU A 49 -6.61 0.42 -11.56
CA GLU A 49 -5.64 -0.43 -12.25
C GLU A 49 -4.21 -0.33 -11.69
N LEU A 50 -4.03 0.11 -10.44
CA LEU A 50 -2.73 0.19 -9.79
C LEU A 50 -2.31 -1.12 -9.12
N ILE A 51 -3.30 -1.92 -8.71
CA ILE A 51 -3.08 -3.26 -8.16
C ILE A 51 -3.99 -4.27 -8.84
N SER A 52 -3.55 -5.52 -8.88
CA SER A 52 -4.38 -6.67 -9.23
C SER A 52 -4.70 -7.50 -8.00
N LYS A 53 -5.86 -8.15 -8.01
CA LYS A 53 -6.29 -9.08 -6.98
C LYS A 53 -6.54 -10.45 -7.61
N VAL A 54 -5.87 -11.47 -7.08
CA VAL A 54 -6.12 -12.88 -7.44
C VAL A 54 -6.72 -13.58 -6.24
N VAL A 55 -7.83 -14.28 -6.44
CA VAL A 55 -8.50 -15.05 -5.39
C VAL A 55 -8.27 -16.53 -5.63
N TYR A 56 -7.68 -17.19 -4.64
CA TYR A 56 -7.41 -18.62 -4.65
C TYR A 56 -8.40 -19.38 -3.76
N GLY A 57 -8.78 -20.57 -4.21
CA GLY A 57 -9.65 -21.50 -3.51
C GLY A 57 -11.00 -21.71 -4.22
N GLU A 58 -11.50 -22.94 -4.18
CA GLU A 58 -12.84 -23.28 -4.69
C GLU A 58 -13.91 -23.20 -3.59
N LYS A 59 -13.50 -23.38 -2.33
CA LYS A 59 -14.38 -23.37 -1.15
C LYS A 59 -13.78 -22.51 -0.04
N PRO A 60 -14.60 -21.90 0.83
CA PRO A 60 -14.11 -21.06 1.92
C PRO A 60 -13.14 -21.76 2.88
N PRO A 61 -12.13 -21.05 3.43
CA PRO A 61 -11.87 -19.62 3.21
C PRO A 61 -11.08 -19.34 1.92
N LEU A 62 -11.61 -18.44 1.10
CA LEU A 62 -10.91 -17.96 -0.10
C LEU A 62 -9.76 -17.03 0.29
N VAL A 63 -8.63 -17.12 -0.41
CA VAL A 63 -7.48 -16.27 -0.13
C VAL A 63 -7.28 -15.27 -1.26
N ALA A 64 -7.40 -13.98 -0.93
CA ALA A 64 -7.04 -12.90 -1.84
C ALA A 64 -5.54 -12.55 -1.71
N ILE A 65 -4.84 -12.55 -2.85
CA ILE A 65 -3.47 -12.09 -3.03
C ILE A 65 -3.51 -10.82 -3.88
N TYR A 66 -2.78 -9.80 -3.45
CA TYR A 66 -2.69 -8.50 -4.10
C TYR A 66 -1.28 -8.25 -4.62
N SER A 67 -1.15 -7.65 -5.78
CA SER A 67 0.14 -7.34 -6.41
C SER A 67 0.06 -6.04 -7.23
N LEU A 68 1.20 -5.41 -7.48
CA LEU A 68 1.26 -4.22 -8.36
C LEU A 68 1.05 -4.64 -9.82
N THR A 69 0.21 -3.89 -10.52
CA THR A 69 0.16 -3.91 -11.99
C THR A 69 1.37 -3.18 -12.59
N ASP A 70 1.52 -3.19 -13.91
CA ASP A 70 2.57 -2.40 -14.56
C ASP A 70 2.36 -0.89 -14.41
N LEU A 71 1.09 -0.44 -14.40
CA LEU A 71 0.76 0.94 -14.05
C LEU A 71 1.13 1.26 -12.60
N GLY A 72 0.82 0.36 -11.64
CA GLY A 72 1.24 0.49 -10.25
C GLY A 72 2.76 0.59 -10.08
N LYS A 73 3.51 -0.24 -10.80
CA LYS A 73 4.99 -0.21 -10.80
C LYS A 73 5.54 1.11 -11.33
N SER A 74 4.90 1.72 -12.33
CA SER A 74 5.32 3.04 -12.84
C SER A 74 5.23 4.16 -11.80
N PHE A 75 4.47 3.95 -10.71
CA PHE A 75 4.36 4.90 -9.60
C PHE A 75 5.49 4.78 -8.57
N LEU A 76 6.26 3.68 -8.58
CA LEU A 76 7.34 3.43 -7.62
C LEU A 76 8.42 4.53 -7.57
N PRO A 77 8.89 5.10 -8.70
CA PRO A 77 9.87 6.19 -8.66
C PRO A 77 9.35 7.43 -7.90
N ILE A 78 8.04 7.69 -7.96
CA ILE A 78 7.40 8.81 -7.26
C ILE A 78 7.35 8.54 -5.76
N LEU A 79 6.99 7.32 -5.37
CA LEU A 79 7.04 6.88 -3.97
C LEU A 79 8.46 6.97 -3.40
N ASP A 80 9.46 6.55 -4.17
CA ASP A 80 10.86 6.60 -3.74
C ASP A 80 11.33 8.04 -3.55
N ALA A 81 10.96 8.96 -4.45
CA ALA A 81 11.26 10.38 -4.31
C ALA A 81 10.58 11.00 -3.07
N LEU A 82 9.32 10.64 -2.81
CA LEU A 82 8.57 11.10 -1.64
C LEU A 82 9.21 10.60 -0.33
N THR A 83 9.58 9.32 -0.27
CA THR A 83 10.25 8.72 0.89
C THR A 83 11.61 9.35 1.14
N GLN A 84 12.41 9.57 0.08
CA GLN A 84 13.71 10.24 0.20
C GLN A 84 13.56 11.66 0.74
N TRP A 85 12.60 12.43 0.22
CA TRP A 85 12.32 13.77 0.71
C TRP A 85 11.86 13.75 2.18
N GLY A 86 10.92 12.86 2.54
CA GLY A 86 10.43 12.72 3.91
C GLY A 86 11.55 12.38 4.90
N ASN A 87 12.42 11.42 4.55
CA ASN A 87 13.57 11.06 5.37
C ASN A 87 14.54 12.22 5.54
N LYS A 88 14.81 12.98 4.47
CA LYS A 88 15.67 14.18 4.53
C LYS A 88 15.11 15.20 5.53
N ILE A 89 13.80 15.50 5.47
CA ILE A 89 13.18 16.47 6.38
C ILE A 89 13.22 15.98 7.83
N VAL A 90 12.97 14.68 8.08
CA VAL A 90 13.08 14.10 9.43
C VAL A 90 14.51 14.18 9.95
N LEU A 91 15.53 13.94 9.12
CA LEU A 91 16.93 14.08 9.53
C LEU A 91 17.34 15.53 9.80
N GLU A 92 16.81 16.49 9.03
CA GLU A 92 17.14 17.91 9.17
C GLU A 92 16.36 18.62 10.29
N LYS A 93 15.15 18.15 10.63
CA LYS A 93 14.21 18.87 11.51
C LYS A 93 13.54 18.01 12.59
N GLY A 94 13.78 16.70 12.61
CA GLY A 94 13.13 15.78 13.53
C GLY A 94 13.75 15.81 14.93
N THR A 95 13.04 16.39 15.89
CA THR A 95 13.28 16.12 17.30
C THR A 95 12.94 14.63 17.53
N PHE A 96 13.95 13.78 17.72
CA PHE A 96 13.74 12.40 18.14
C PHE A 96 13.07 12.44 19.52
N LEU A 97 11.77 12.17 19.57
CA LEU A 97 11.08 11.88 20.82
C LEU A 97 11.56 10.49 21.26
N MET A 98 12.59 10.46 22.11
CA MET A 98 12.89 9.29 22.94
C MET A 98 11.82 9.23 24.04
N GLU A 99 10.91 8.26 23.93
CA GLU A 99 10.22 7.66 25.08
C GLU A 99 10.44 6.14 25.05
#